data_AF-A0A8C4NIX6-F1
#
_entry.id   AF-A0A8C4NIX6-F1
#
_cell.length_a   1.000
_cell.length_b   1.000
_cell.length_c   1.000
_cell.angle_alpha   90.00
_cell.angle_beta   90.00
_cell.angle_gamma   90.00
#
_symmetry.space_group_name_H-M   'P 1'
#
loop_
_entity.id
_entity.type
_entity.pdbx_description
1 polymer ?
#
loop_
_entity_poly.entity_id
_entity_poly.type
_entity_poly.pdbx_seq_one_letter_code
_entity_poly.pdbx_strand_id
1 'polypeptide(L)'
;MLGRKVVLPLVMHFRMLCDGRVNLELEIVHRGGSLVTQGATSSARRSCFSQLFNILALGIRCYRIDMAYNPWVHLTQTRLGADTLSSEVEPFPVPLLFRDPCSLLLLLVLTMPQPLGRDLFGCILQVLFTLVHTQALAALSLCMGPEDRATWSSSTCAQQTSQAMWSQLSIELAVRKSCLPFLRVAALLQHYLYDDDMPSCQSADEEFAVLAVFLALLEVPRSSDKDCHNLTGHCLHWVASSDELVGQWCFEVTTFAASNTSDARTLLSMQCKTWAEPHLLQLPESYNTIFQYYHRRPCHACSKVPKDPALCLVCGAFVCLKGACCKQQNCYECVQHTQLCGAGTGIFLLVNASVVIIIRGPEFCLWGSVYLDAHGEEDRDLRRGKPLFLCAERYRVLEQQWLIHSYDHVNKRWGPHYNGL
;
A
#
# COMPACT_ATOMS: atom_id res chain seq x y z
N MET A 1 -7.30 -17.31 -28.40
CA MET A 1 -6.04 -17.48 -27.64
C MET A 1 -5.20 -16.19 -27.62
N LEU A 2 -5.75 -15.05 -27.15
CA LEU A 2 -5.01 -13.78 -27.03
C LEU A 2 -4.90 -13.23 -25.59
N GLY A 3 -5.59 -13.80 -24.60
CA GLY A 3 -5.64 -13.25 -23.24
C GLY A 3 -4.48 -13.58 -22.29
N ARG A 4 -3.38 -14.23 -22.74
CA ARG A 4 -2.29 -14.69 -21.84
C ARG A 4 -0.97 -13.94 -21.97
N LYS A 5 -0.76 -13.14 -23.00
CA LYS A 5 0.52 -12.42 -23.22
C LYS A 5 0.62 -11.06 -22.52
N VAL A 6 -0.51 -10.48 -22.08
CA VAL A 6 -0.56 -9.14 -21.44
C VAL A 6 -0.56 -9.22 -19.90
N VAL A 7 -1.00 -10.34 -19.32
CA VAL A 7 -1.20 -10.48 -17.87
C VAL A 7 0.12 -10.58 -17.10
N LEU A 8 1.12 -11.30 -17.63
CA LEU A 8 2.39 -11.53 -16.93
C LEU A 8 3.22 -10.24 -16.76
N PRO A 9 3.38 -9.38 -17.80
CA PRO A 9 4.01 -8.09 -17.63
C PRO A 9 3.25 -7.25 -16.61
N LEU A 10 1.93 -7.12 -16.73
CA LEU A 10 1.13 -6.25 -15.85
C LEU A 10 1.28 -6.62 -14.36
N VAL A 11 1.24 -7.91 -14.03
CA VAL A 11 1.42 -8.41 -12.65
C VAL A 11 2.84 -8.12 -12.13
N MET A 12 3.86 -8.25 -12.98
CA MET A 12 5.24 -7.89 -12.60
C MET A 12 5.40 -6.38 -12.35
N HIS A 13 4.75 -5.53 -13.14
CA HIS A 13 4.77 -4.07 -12.91
C HIS A 13 4.09 -3.69 -11.59
N PHE A 14 2.89 -4.22 -11.34
CA PHE A 14 2.18 -3.93 -10.10
C PHE A 14 3.01 -4.36 -8.89
N ARG A 15 3.68 -5.50 -8.98
CA ARG A 15 4.57 -5.97 -7.92
C ARG A 15 5.77 -5.05 -7.70
N MET A 16 6.46 -4.62 -8.77
CA MET A 16 7.57 -3.66 -8.66
C MET A 16 7.15 -2.33 -8.03
N LEU A 17 5.97 -1.81 -8.41
CA LEU A 17 5.42 -0.58 -7.84
C LEU A 17 5.04 -0.76 -6.37
N CYS A 18 4.42 -1.88 -6.01
CA CYS A 18 4.12 -2.24 -4.63
C CYS A 18 5.39 -2.34 -3.79
N ASP A 19 6.44 -3.00 -4.29
CA ASP A 19 7.70 -3.15 -3.58
C ASP A 19 8.39 -1.79 -3.35
N GLY A 20 8.45 -0.93 -4.38
CA GLY A 20 8.99 0.43 -4.27
C GLY A 20 8.20 1.28 -3.26
N ARG A 21 6.88 1.18 -3.29
CA ARG A 21 5.98 1.88 -2.38
C ARG A 21 6.16 1.43 -0.93
N VAL A 22 6.13 0.12 -0.67
CA VAL A 22 6.26 -0.43 0.69
C VAL A 22 7.58 -0.02 1.31
N ASN A 23 8.67 0.02 0.53
CA ASN A 23 9.96 0.51 1.03
C ASN A 23 9.93 1.99 1.45
N LEU A 24 9.27 2.87 0.68
CA LEU A 24 9.09 4.27 1.08
C LEU A 24 8.21 4.41 2.33
N GLU A 25 7.11 3.65 2.40
CA GLU A 25 6.21 3.67 3.57
C GLU A 25 6.93 3.15 4.83
N LEU A 26 7.70 2.06 4.71
CA LEU A 26 8.53 1.52 5.79
C LEU A 26 9.57 2.52 6.28
N GLU A 27 10.22 3.26 5.38
CA GLU A 27 11.15 4.30 5.80
C GLU A 27 10.45 5.38 6.65
N ILE A 28 9.22 5.76 6.29
CA ILE A 28 8.47 6.75 7.06
C ILE A 28 8.09 6.18 8.43
N VAL A 29 7.69 4.91 8.50
CA VAL A 29 7.44 4.22 9.77
C VAL A 29 8.70 4.17 10.63
N HIS A 30 9.86 3.82 10.07
CA HIS A 30 11.14 3.79 10.78
C HIS A 30 11.58 5.17 11.29
N ARG A 31 11.12 6.25 10.66
CA ARG A 31 11.33 7.64 11.12
C ARG A 31 10.30 8.09 12.17
N GLY A 32 9.47 7.18 12.68
CA GLY A 32 8.47 7.47 13.72
C GLY A 32 7.14 7.98 13.15
N GLY A 33 6.87 7.76 11.86
CA GLY A 33 5.63 8.16 11.21
C GLY A 33 5.54 9.66 10.87
N SER A 34 6.65 10.39 10.98
CA SER A 34 6.84 11.75 10.47
C SER A 34 8.18 11.80 9.74
N LEU A 35 8.28 12.62 8.71
CA LEU A 35 9.53 12.74 7.96
C LEU A 35 10.50 13.77 8.51
N VAL A 36 10.10 14.43 9.58
CA VAL A 36 10.82 15.58 10.04
C VAL A 36 11.61 15.28 11.30
N THR A 37 12.91 15.54 11.23
CA THR A 37 13.86 15.36 12.32
C THR A 37 13.53 16.24 13.52
N GLN A 38 12.89 15.66 14.54
CA GLN A 38 13.02 16.13 15.91
C GLN A 38 14.40 15.71 16.41
N GLY A 39 15.40 16.60 16.35
CA GLY A 39 16.71 16.44 17.02
C GLY A 39 17.36 15.05 16.94
N ALA A 40 18.13 14.81 15.88
CA ALA A 40 19.13 13.75 15.68
C ALA A 40 19.22 12.60 16.73
N THR A 41 18.93 11.36 16.31
CA THR A 41 19.68 10.11 16.63
C THR A 41 18.95 8.87 16.09
N SER A 42 18.78 8.77 14.78
CA SER A 42 18.76 7.44 14.17
C SER A 42 19.78 7.47 13.05
N SER A 43 20.78 6.59 13.13
CA SER A 43 21.71 6.40 12.02
C SER A 43 20.86 6.19 10.78
N ALA A 44 20.90 7.11 9.81
CA ALA A 44 20.35 6.86 8.50
C ALA A 44 21.00 5.56 8.02
N ARG A 45 20.29 4.43 8.15
CA ARG A 45 20.70 3.21 7.46
C ARG A 45 20.87 3.66 6.02
N ARG A 46 22.06 3.45 5.44
CA ARG A 46 22.32 3.79 4.04
C ARG A 46 21.16 3.21 3.24
N SER A 47 20.26 4.07 2.81
CA SER A 47 19.08 3.64 2.10
C SER A 47 19.56 3.19 0.74
N CYS A 48 19.50 1.89 0.48
CA CYS A 48 19.75 1.35 -0.85
C CYS A 48 18.62 1.71 -1.82
N PHE A 49 17.67 2.57 -1.42
CA PHE A 49 16.55 2.99 -2.23
C PHE A 49 16.98 3.61 -3.55
N SER A 50 18.05 4.41 -3.60
CA SER A 50 18.56 4.94 -4.88
C SER A 50 18.99 3.82 -5.85
N GLN A 51 19.61 2.75 -5.34
CA GLN A 51 19.97 1.57 -6.15
C GLN A 51 18.73 0.77 -6.55
N LEU A 52 17.79 0.56 -5.62
CA LEU A 52 16.52 -0.10 -5.89
C LEU A 52 15.69 0.65 -6.94
N PHE A 53 15.61 1.97 -6.82
CA PHE A 53 14.88 2.84 -7.73
C PHE A 53 15.41 2.74 -9.16
N ASN A 54 16.74 2.73 -9.33
CA ASN A 54 17.36 2.51 -10.64
C ASN A 54 17.00 1.14 -11.23
N ILE A 55 16.99 0.08 -10.40
CA ILE A 55 16.58 -1.26 -10.81
C ILE A 55 15.10 -1.29 -11.20
N LEU A 56 14.23 -0.67 -10.41
CA LEU A 56 12.79 -0.58 -10.66
C LEU A 56 12.51 0.20 -11.96
N ALA A 57 13.21 1.32 -12.20
CA ALA A 57 13.08 2.12 -13.41
C ALA A 57 13.52 1.35 -14.66
N LEU A 58 14.66 0.63 -14.58
CA LEU A 58 15.12 -0.26 -15.65
C LEU A 58 14.10 -1.38 -15.91
N GLY A 59 13.60 -2.02 -14.86
CA GLY A 59 12.60 -3.07 -14.93
C GLY A 59 11.34 -2.60 -15.65
N ILE A 60 10.73 -1.51 -15.20
CA ILE A 60 9.52 -0.95 -15.81
C ILE A 60 9.74 -0.54 -17.27
N ARG A 61 10.90 0.00 -17.65
CA ARG A 61 11.16 0.36 -19.06
C ARG A 61 11.33 -0.82 -20.00
N CYS A 62 11.86 -1.94 -19.51
CA CYS A 62 11.97 -3.17 -20.29
C CYS A 62 10.59 -3.73 -20.67
N TYR A 63 9.56 -3.42 -19.89
CA TYR A 63 8.20 -3.80 -20.17
C TYR A 63 7.42 -2.58 -20.66
N ARG A 64 7.21 -2.45 -21.98
CA ARG A 64 6.41 -1.34 -22.52
C ARG A 64 5.04 -1.32 -21.84
N ILE A 65 4.76 -0.27 -21.08
CA ILE A 65 3.40 0.02 -20.63
C ILE A 65 2.60 0.34 -21.88
N ASP A 66 1.52 -0.39 -22.08
CA ASP A 66 0.56 -0.06 -23.12
C ASP A 66 0.11 1.39 -22.91
N MET A 67 0.22 2.24 -23.93
CA MET A 67 -0.18 3.64 -23.84
C MET A 67 -1.63 3.80 -23.40
N ALA A 68 -2.48 2.80 -23.64
CA ALA A 68 -3.85 2.71 -23.14
C ALA A 68 -3.94 2.72 -21.59
N TYR A 69 -2.87 2.37 -20.89
CA TYR A 69 -2.81 2.32 -19.42
C TYR A 69 -2.08 3.52 -18.79
N ASN A 70 -1.67 4.52 -19.59
CA ASN A 70 -1.04 5.73 -19.07
C ASN A 70 -2.07 6.57 -18.28
N PRO A 71 -1.94 6.69 -16.94
CA PRO A 71 -2.93 7.41 -16.15
C PRO A 71 -2.91 8.92 -16.44
N TRP A 72 -1.84 9.46 -17.03
CA TRP A 72 -1.68 10.91 -17.27
C TRP A 72 -2.81 11.51 -18.10
N VAL A 73 -3.23 10.81 -19.18
CA VAL A 73 -4.30 11.29 -20.07
C VAL A 73 -5.62 11.43 -19.32
N HIS A 74 -5.91 10.50 -18.41
CA HIS A 74 -7.13 10.54 -17.60
C HIS A 74 -7.05 11.55 -16.45
N LEU A 75 -5.84 11.76 -15.89
CA LEU A 75 -5.62 12.72 -14.81
C LEU A 75 -5.70 14.17 -15.30
N THR A 76 -5.34 14.43 -16.55
CA THR A 76 -5.22 15.80 -17.09
C THR A 76 -6.25 16.13 -18.16
N GLN A 77 -6.98 15.12 -18.68
CA GLN A 77 -7.88 15.22 -19.84
C GLN A 77 -7.21 15.79 -21.11
N THR A 78 -5.88 15.95 -21.13
CA THR A 78 -5.18 16.47 -22.31
C THR A 78 -5.06 15.37 -23.37
N ARG A 79 -5.81 15.53 -24.46
CA ARG A 79 -5.65 14.71 -25.67
C ARG A 79 -4.47 15.25 -26.46
N LEU A 80 -3.38 14.47 -26.54
CA LEU A 80 -2.27 14.75 -27.45
C LEU A 80 -2.73 14.56 -28.89
N GLY A 81 -3.10 15.65 -29.57
CA GLY A 81 -3.30 15.70 -31.02
C GLY A 81 -4.57 15.00 -31.52
N ALA A 82 -5.43 15.74 -32.23
CA ALA A 82 -6.71 15.25 -32.76
C ALA A 82 -6.58 14.20 -33.89
N ASP A 83 -5.37 13.89 -34.38
CA ASP A 83 -5.21 13.19 -35.66
C ASP A 83 -4.65 11.77 -35.58
N THR A 84 -4.34 11.22 -34.41
CA THR A 84 -3.91 9.81 -34.33
C THR A 84 -4.47 9.10 -33.10
N LEU A 85 -5.56 8.38 -33.35
CA LEU A 85 -6.11 7.22 -32.64
C LEU A 85 -7.61 7.41 -32.40
N SER A 86 -8.38 7.04 -33.41
CA SER A 86 -9.71 6.46 -33.22
C SER A 86 -9.56 5.15 -32.44
N SER A 87 -9.34 5.26 -31.14
CA SER A 87 -9.52 4.16 -30.20
C SER A 87 -10.45 4.68 -29.14
N GLU A 88 -11.63 4.08 -29.05
CA GLU A 88 -12.44 4.12 -27.84
C GLU A 88 -11.47 3.89 -26.68
N VAL A 89 -11.32 4.89 -25.81
CA VAL A 89 -10.55 4.73 -24.59
C VAL A 89 -11.33 3.71 -23.79
N GLU A 90 -10.87 2.45 -23.77
CA GLU A 90 -11.54 1.44 -22.96
C GLU A 90 -11.63 2.00 -21.53
N PRO A 91 -12.85 2.05 -20.95
CA PRO A 91 -13.01 2.57 -19.62
C PRO A 91 -12.14 1.75 -18.68
N PHE A 92 -11.31 2.44 -17.92
CA PHE A 92 -10.54 1.78 -16.88
C PHE A 92 -11.49 1.00 -15.96
N PRO A 93 -11.15 -0.24 -15.57
CA PRO A 93 -12.03 -1.05 -14.74
C PRO A 93 -12.26 -0.46 -13.33
N VAL A 94 -11.41 0.47 -12.90
CA VAL A 94 -11.48 1.14 -11.60
C VAL A 94 -11.34 2.66 -11.79
N PRO A 95 -12.36 3.45 -11.35
CA PRO A 95 -12.34 4.92 -11.37
C PRO A 95 -11.07 5.53 -10.77
N LEU A 96 -10.64 6.67 -11.31
CA LEU A 96 -9.41 7.34 -10.85
C LEU A 96 -9.44 7.70 -9.37
N LEU A 97 -10.59 8.18 -8.87
CA LEU A 97 -10.76 8.54 -7.45
C LEU A 97 -10.58 7.36 -6.50
N PHE A 98 -10.60 6.11 -6.95
CA PHE A 98 -10.31 4.95 -6.09
C PHE A 98 -8.84 4.51 -6.12
N ARG A 99 -8.03 5.11 -6.99
CA ARG A 99 -6.63 4.71 -7.15
C ARG A 99 -5.76 5.33 -6.08
N ASP A 100 -4.68 4.62 -5.77
CA ASP A 100 -3.70 5.05 -4.79
C ASP A 100 -2.72 6.08 -5.40
N PRO A 101 -2.69 7.33 -4.90
CA PRO A 101 -1.86 8.39 -5.49
C PRO A 101 -0.35 8.15 -5.38
N CYS A 102 0.11 7.51 -4.31
CA CYS A 102 1.53 7.15 -4.15
C CYS A 102 1.97 6.14 -5.22
N SER A 103 1.11 5.18 -5.54
CA SER A 103 1.36 4.21 -6.60
C SER A 103 1.34 4.86 -7.98
N LEU A 104 0.44 5.83 -8.22
CA LEU A 104 0.41 6.64 -9.45
C LEU A 104 1.66 7.51 -9.59
N LEU A 105 2.14 8.11 -8.50
CA LEU A 105 3.38 8.89 -8.48
C LEU A 105 4.57 8.03 -8.91
N LEU A 106 4.76 6.87 -8.26
CA LEU A 106 5.84 5.94 -8.61
C LEU A 106 5.74 5.48 -10.07
N LEU A 107 4.53 5.15 -10.52
CA LEU A 107 4.29 4.75 -11.91
C LEU A 107 4.70 5.85 -12.88
N LEU A 108 4.23 7.08 -12.69
CA LEU A 108 4.56 8.21 -13.57
C LEU A 108 6.06 8.53 -13.54
N VAL A 109 6.69 8.54 -12.37
CA VAL A 109 8.12 8.87 -12.24
C VAL A 109 9.02 7.79 -12.83
N LEU A 110 8.73 6.49 -12.59
CA LEU A 110 9.56 5.37 -13.05
C LEU A 110 9.44 5.13 -14.56
N THR A 111 8.35 5.58 -15.17
CA THR A 111 8.10 5.41 -16.62
C THR A 111 8.71 6.53 -17.46
N MET A 112 9.00 7.68 -16.85
CA MET A 112 9.64 8.80 -17.53
C MET A 112 11.14 8.58 -17.75
N PRO A 113 11.74 9.15 -18.82
CA PRO A 113 13.19 9.21 -19.01
C PRO A 113 13.91 9.80 -17.79
N GLN A 114 15.10 9.29 -17.46
CA GLN A 114 15.89 9.68 -16.29
C GLN A 114 17.21 10.28 -16.79
N PRO A 115 17.74 11.34 -16.15
CA PRO A 115 17.23 11.97 -14.93
C PRO A 115 15.95 12.80 -15.19
N LEU A 116 14.95 12.66 -14.31
CA LEU A 116 13.70 13.42 -14.41
C LEU A 116 13.91 14.87 -13.96
N GLY A 117 13.66 15.84 -14.84
CA GLY A 117 13.75 17.26 -14.49
C GLY A 117 12.76 17.67 -13.38
N ARG A 118 13.16 18.64 -12.55
CA ARG A 118 12.34 19.12 -11.41
C ARG A 118 10.99 19.69 -11.84
N ASP A 119 10.94 20.40 -12.96
CA ASP A 119 9.70 20.99 -13.46
C ASP A 119 8.66 19.90 -13.79
N LEU A 120 9.09 18.83 -14.46
CA LEU A 120 8.24 17.68 -14.78
C LEU A 120 7.75 16.96 -13.53
N PHE A 121 8.65 16.76 -12.55
CA PHE A 121 8.27 16.17 -11.26
C PHE A 121 7.25 17.05 -10.52
N GLY A 122 7.48 18.38 -10.48
CA GLY A 122 6.55 19.35 -9.92
C GLY A 122 5.17 19.30 -10.58
N CYS A 123 5.10 19.24 -11.91
CA CYS A 123 3.83 19.08 -12.63
C CYS A 123 3.12 17.78 -12.25
N ILE A 124 3.85 16.66 -12.13
CA ILE A 124 3.26 15.38 -11.68
C ILE A 124 2.68 15.52 -10.27
N LEU A 125 3.42 16.14 -9.36
CA LEU A 125 2.97 16.36 -7.98
C LEU A 125 1.73 17.25 -7.91
N GLN A 126 1.69 18.34 -8.67
CA GLN A 126 0.56 19.25 -8.74
C GLN A 126 -0.74 18.54 -9.16
N VAL A 127 -0.67 17.75 -10.23
CA VAL A 127 -1.82 16.98 -10.74
C VAL A 127 -2.28 15.94 -9.72
N LEU A 128 -1.34 15.18 -9.14
CA LEU A 128 -1.67 14.14 -8.17
C LEU A 128 -2.15 14.72 -6.83
N PHE A 129 -1.66 15.89 -6.43
CA PHE A 129 -2.13 16.56 -5.22
C PHE A 129 -3.59 16.99 -5.37
N THR A 130 -4.00 17.51 -6.53
CA THR A 130 -5.42 17.81 -6.82
C THR A 130 -6.30 16.57 -6.71
N LEU A 131 -5.82 15.40 -7.15
CA LEU A 131 -6.51 14.13 -6.96
C LEU A 131 -6.61 13.76 -5.47
N VAL A 132 -5.50 13.81 -4.73
CA VAL A 132 -5.43 13.48 -3.29
C VAL A 132 -6.36 14.38 -2.47
N HIS A 133 -6.37 15.68 -2.77
CA HIS A 133 -7.24 16.65 -2.12
C HIS A 133 -8.72 16.32 -2.38
N THR A 134 -9.07 16.00 -3.63
CA THR A 134 -10.44 15.63 -4.00
C THR A 134 -10.87 14.31 -3.34
N GLN A 135 -9.97 13.33 -3.25
CA GLN A 135 -10.15 12.09 -2.49
C GLN A 135 -10.43 12.36 -1.01
N ALA A 136 -9.66 13.25 -0.38
CA ALA A 136 -9.84 13.63 1.01
C ALA A 136 -11.23 14.27 1.24
N LEU A 137 -11.63 15.20 0.39
CA LEU A 137 -12.96 15.82 0.45
C LEU A 137 -14.08 14.79 0.24
N ALA A 138 -13.94 13.89 -0.73
CA ALA A 138 -14.89 12.81 -0.98
C ALA A 138 -15.03 11.88 0.24
N ALA A 139 -13.91 11.47 0.84
CA ALA A 139 -13.91 10.63 2.04
C ALA A 139 -14.56 11.33 3.24
N LEU A 140 -14.25 12.62 3.47
CA LEU A 140 -14.88 13.41 4.53
C LEU A 140 -16.39 13.57 4.32
N SER A 141 -16.83 13.75 3.07
CA SER A 141 -18.26 13.83 2.73
C SER A 141 -19.04 12.56 3.13
N LEU A 142 -18.40 11.40 3.16
CA LEU A 142 -19.01 10.14 3.59
C LEU A 142 -19.15 10.03 5.12
N CYS A 143 -18.36 10.79 5.87
CA CYS A 143 -18.43 10.88 7.33
C CYS A 143 -19.48 11.89 7.81
N MET A 144 -19.91 12.80 6.93
CA MET A 144 -20.90 13.82 7.24
C MET A 144 -22.33 13.30 7.11
N GLY A 145 -23.19 13.68 8.08
CA GLY A 145 -24.63 13.47 8.00
C GLY A 145 -25.24 14.20 6.79
N PRO A 146 -26.47 13.85 6.37
CA PRO A 146 -27.15 14.55 5.27
C PRO A 146 -27.38 16.04 5.60
N GLU A 147 -27.67 16.38 6.86
CA GLU A 147 -27.87 17.75 7.33
C GLU A 147 -26.55 18.54 7.34
N ASP A 148 -25.46 17.93 7.82
CA ASP A 148 -24.11 18.52 7.77
C ASP A 148 -23.68 18.81 6.33
N ARG A 149 -23.95 17.89 5.39
CA ARG A 149 -23.64 18.07 3.97
C ARG A 149 -24.44 19.20 3.34
N ALA A 150 -25.74 19.29 3.63
CA ALA A 150 -26.57 20.40 3.16
C ALA A 150 -26.07 21.75 3.70
N THR A 151 -25.70 21.79 4.98
CA THR A 151 -25.10 22.96 5.63
C THR A 151 -23.79 23.33 4.96
N TRP A 152 -22.88 22.38 4.72
CA TRP A 152 -21.61 22.62 4.05
C TRP A 152 -21.80 23.15 2.62
N SER A 153 -22.73 22.57 1.84
CA SER A 153 -23.02 23.00 0.47
C SER A 153 -23.60 24.41 0.37
N SER A 154 -24.27 24.88 1.44
CA SER A 154 -24.89 26.22 1.50
C SER A 154 -24.04 27.27 2.24
N SER A 155 -23.02 26.83 2.99
CA SER A 155 -22.14 27.71 3.78
C SER A 155 -21.13 28.50 2.97
N THR A 156 -21.10 28.38 1.64
CA THR A 156 -20.27 29.23 0.76
C THR A 156 -20.63 30.73 0.84
N CYS A 157 -21.68 31.11 1.60
CA CYS A 157 -22.14 32.50 1.70
C CYS A 157 -22.49 33.02 3.12
N ALA A 158 -22.38 32.24 4.21
CA ALA A 158 -22.86 32.71 5.53
C ALA A 158 -21.86 32.46 6.69
N GLN A 159 -21.76 33.48 7.54
CA GLN A 159 -20.83 33.63 8.66
C GLN A 159 -20.83 32.47 9.66
N GLN A 160 -19.62 32.23 10.17
CA GLN A 160 -19.20 31.31 11.24
C GLN A 160 -20.25 31.10 12.34
N THR A 161 -20.78 29.88 12.44
CA THR A 161 -21.31 29.33 13.70
C THR A 161 -20.25 28.44 14.35
N SER A 162 -19.72 28.89 15.48
CA SER A 162 -18.59 28.29 16.21
C SER A 162 -18.89 26.96 16.91
N GLN A 163 -20.04 26.34 16.65
CA GLN A 163 -20.50 25.11 17.34
C GLN A 163 -20.79 23.93 16.40
N ALA A 164 -20.54 24.06 15.09
CA ALA A 164 -20.65 22.92 14.18
C ALA A 164 -19.43 21.99 14.32
N MET A 165 -19.69 20.68 14.47
CA MET A 165 -18.67 19.62 14.47
C MET A 165 -17.74 19.69 13.23
N TRP A 166 -18.26 20.20 12.11
CA TRP A 166 -17.56 20.39 10.84
C TRP A 166 -17.33 21.87 10.52
N SER A 167 -16.51 22.55 11.33
CA SER A 167 -16.06 23.93 11.00
C SER A 167 -15.09 23.94 9.80
N GLN A 168 -14.95 25.08 9.12
CA GLN A 168 -13.97 25.24 8.01
C GLN A 168 -12.55 24.85 8.46
N LEU A 169 -12.16 25.21 9.68
CA LEU A 169 -10.87 24.83 10.26
C LEU A 169 -10.77 23.33 10.50
N SER A 170 -11.82 22.70 11.04
CA SER A 170 -11.85 21.25 11.28
C SER A 170 -11.74 20.45 9.98
N ILE A 171 -12.44 20.89 8.92
CA ILE A 171 -12.38 20.27 7.59
C ILE A 171 -10.97 20.41 7.02
N GLU A 172 -10.40 21.63 7.04
CA GLU A 172 -9.05 21.89 6.57
C GLU A 172 -8.01 21.02 7.30
N LEU A 173 -8.08 20.91 8.62
CA LEU A 173 -7.19 20.03 9.40
C LEU A 173 -7.35 18.55 9.01
N ALA A 174 -8.58 18.10 8.76
CA ALA A 174 -8.84 16.74 8.33
C ALA A 174 -8.32 16.46 6.91
N VAL A 175 -8.45 17.42 5.99
CA VAL A 175 -7.87 17.34 4.63
C VAL A 175 -6.34 17.33 4.70
N ARG A 176 -5.72 18.22 5.50
CA ARG A 176 -4.26 18.23 5.71
C ARG A 176 -3.76 16.87 6.19
N LYS A 177 -4.41 16.31 7.21
CA LYS A 177 -4.08 14.99 7.75
C LYS A 177 -4.20 13.87 6.70
N SER A 178 -5.22 13.95 5.84
CA SER A 178 -5.45 12.96 4.79
C SER A 178 -4.44 13.05 3.63
N CYS A 179 -3.95 14.26 3.32
CA CYS A 179 -2.97 14.49 2.26
C CYS A 179 -1.52 14.22 2.72
N LEU A 180 -1.26 14.27 4.03
CA LEU A 180 0.08 14.17 4.59
C LEU A 180 0.86 12.90 4.20
N PRO A 181 0.25 11.69 4.16
CA PRO A 181 0.94 10.49 3.67
C PRO A 181 1.48 10.67 2.25
N PHE A 182 0.70 11.26 1.33
CA PHE A 182 1.17 11.51 -0.03
C PHE A 182 2.36 12.47 -0.06
N LEU A 183 2.28 13.59 0.68
CA LEU A 183 3.38 14.56 0.77
C LEU A 183 4.66 13.93 1.31
N ARG A 184 4.54 13.01 2.28
CA ARG A 184 5.70 12.30 2.83
C ARG A 184 6.36 11.40 1.78
N VAL A 185 5.58 10.57 1.06
CA VAL A 185 6.13 9.75 -0.03
C VAL A 185 6.80 10.63 -1.10
N ALA A 186 6.14 11.71 -1.50
CA ALA A 186 6.67 12.64 -2.49
C ALA A 186 7.98 13.29 -2.03
N ALA A 187 8.08 13.69 -0.76
CA ALA A 187 9.28 14.31 -0.21
C ALA A 187 10.47 13.35 -0.14
N LEU A 188 10.25 12.10 0.29
CA LEU A 188 11.29 11.06 0.20
C LEU A 188 11.72 10.81 -1.24
N LEU A 189 10.77 10.76 -2.16
CA LEU A 189 11.08 10.53 -3.56
C LEU A 189 11.89 11.71 -4.13
N GLN A 190 11.55 12.96 -3.80
CA GLN A 190 12.34 14.14 -4.18
C GLN A 190 13.77 14.09 -3.60
N HIS A 191 13.91 13.75 -2.31
CA HIS A 191 15.20 13.53 -1.66
C HIS A 191 16.06 12.52 -2.44
N TYR A 192 15.48 11.39 -2.86
CA TYR A 192 16.22 10.35 -3.58
C TYR A 192 16.48 10.64 -5.06
N LEU A 193 15.61 11.43 -5.71
CA LEU A 193 15.76 11.80 -7.12
C LEU A 193 16.81 12.91 -7.30
N TYR A 194 16.93 13.81 -6.34
CA TYR A 194 17.72 15.03 -6.47
C TYR A 194 18.81 15.23 -5.42
N ASP A 195 18.97 14.28 -4.50
CA ASP A 195 19.91 14.36 -3.36
C ASP A 195 19.70 15.61 -2.48
N ASP A 196 18.45 16.08 -2.35
CA ASP A 196 18.08 17.24 -1.53
C ASP A 196 18.02 16.89 -0.04
N ASP A 197 18.52 17.73 0.86
CA ASP A 197 18.35 17.50 2.30
C ASP A 197 16.88 17.54 2.72
N MET A 198 16.46 16.55 3.53
CA MET A 198 15.11 16.51 4.08
C MET A 198 14.86 17.69 5.03
N PRO A 199 13.69 18.35 4.95
CA PRO A 199 13.42 19.54 5.75
C PRO A 199 13.23 19.23 7.24
N SER A 200 13.58 20.22 8.08
CA SER A 200 13.35 20.21 9.54
C SER A 200 12.07 20.98 9.93
N CYS A 201 11.41 20.57 10.99
CA CYS A 201 10.08 21.01 11.43
C CYS A 201 10.01 20.82 12.94
N GLN A 202 9.42 21.79 13.61
CA GLN A 202 9.46 21.87 15.07
C GLN A 202 8.22 21.24 15.70
N SER A 203 7.10 21.19 14.96
CA SER A 203 5.83 20.63 15.42
C SER A 203 5.17 19.76 14.33
N ALA A 204 4.24 18.89 14.73
CA ALA A 204 3.45 18.10 13.77
C ALA A 204 2.50 18.98 12.93
N ASP A 205 2.09 20.13 13.47
CA ASP A 205 1.14 21.03 12.82
C ASP A 205 1.76 21.80 11.64
N GLU A 206 3.07 22.04 11.71
CA GLU A 206 3.85 22.68 10.64
C GLU A 206 4.25 21.71 9.51
N GLU A 207 4.20 20.39 9.76
CA GLU A 207 4.73 19.37 8.84
C GLU A 207 4.12 19.49 7.44
N PHE A 208 2.81 19.70 7.35
CA PHE A 208 2.12 19.87 6.07
C PHE A 208 2.69 21.05 5.27
N ALA A 209 2.80 22.23 5.90
CA ALA A 209 3.25 23.44 5.22
C ALA A 209 4.72 23.33 4.79
N VAL A 210 5.57 22.77 5.65
CA VAL A 210 6.98 22.54 5.37
C VAL A 210 7.17 21.58 4.18
N LEU A 211 6.44 20.47 4.15
CA LEU A 211 6.51 19.53 3.03
C LEU A 211 5.91 20.11 1.75
N ALA A 212 4.80 20.86 1.82
CA ALA A 212 4.21 21.50 0.66
C ALA A 212 5.15 22.53 0.00
N VAL A 213 5.88 23.30 0.81
CA VAL A 213 6.91 24.23 0.32
C VAL A 213 8.11 23.47 -0.25
N PHE A 214 8.60 22.43 0.44
CA PHE A 214 9.71 21.61 -0.04
C PHE A 214 9.43 20.97 -1.40
N LEU A 215 8.17 20.58 -1.63
CA LEU A 215 7.68 19.99 -2.88
C LEU A 215 7.28 21.04 -3.94
N ALA A 216 7.48 22.33 -3.67
CA ALA A 216 7.07 23.44 -4.53
C ALA A 216 5.56 23.43 -4.90
N LEU A 217 4.71 22.88 -4.03
CA LEU A 217 3.25 22.96 -4.15
C LEU A 217 2.71 24.27 -3.58
N LEU A 218 3.44 24.88 -2.64
CA LEU A 218 3.10 26.15 -2.02
C LEU A 218 4.27 27.12 -2.16
N GLU A 219 3.99 28.37 -2.55
CA GLU A 219 4.96 29.45 -2.46
C GLU A 219 5.23 29.79 -0.98
N VAL A 220 6.46 30.19 -0.64
CA VAL A 220 6.84 30.49 0.76
C VAL A 220 5.85 31.51 1.36
N PRO A 221 5.14 31.17 2.45
CA PRO A 221 4.17 32.08 3.04
C PRO A 221 4.88 33.38 3.47
N ARG A 222 4.41 34.52 2.97
CA ARG A 222 4.85 35.83 3.51
C ARG A 222 4.43 35.88 4.98
N SER A 223 5.25 36.50 5.82
CA SER A 223 5.16 36.47 7.31
C SER A 223 3.82 36.90 7.93
N SER A 224 2.85 37.36 7.12
CA SER A 224 1.49 37.74 7.50
C SER A 224 0.43 36.64 7.35
N ASP A 225 0.77 35.46 6.82
CA ASP A 225 -0.21 34.45 6.37
C ASP A 225 -0.26 33.17 7.24
N LYS A 226 0.12 33.30 8.52
CA LYS A 226 0.21 32.16 9.46
C LYS A 226 -1.14 31.52 9.79
N ASP A 227 -2.25 32.20 9.49
CA ASP A 227 -3.62 31.76 9.79
C ASP A 227 -4.49 31.56 8.53
N CYS A 228 -3.92 31.02 7.45
CA CYS A 228 -4.75 30.67 6.29
C CYS A 228 -5.62 29.44 6.61
N HIS A 229 -6.93 29.64 6.74
CA HIS A 229 -7.92 28.57 6.89
C HIS A 229 -8.05 27.65 5.65
N ASN A 230 -7.25 27.87 4.58
CA ASN A 230 -7.32 27.16 3.30
C ASN A 230 -5.93 26.92 2.66
N LEU A 231 -4.95 26.47 3.46
CA LEU A 231 -3.61 26.12 2.97
C LEU A 231 -3.65 25.00 1.92
N THR A 232 -4.51 23.99 2.12
CA THR A 232 -4.62 22.88 1.16
C THR A 232 -5.14 23.33 -0.19
N GLY A 233 -6.09 24.28 -0.21
CA GLY A 233 -6.61 24.88 -1.44
C GLY A 233 -5.56 25.68 -2.21
N HIS A 234 -4.64 26.37 -1.54
CA HIS A 234 -3.53 27.09 -2.19
C HIS A 234 -2.52 26.16 -2.88
N CYS A 235 -2.51 24.87 -2.53
CA CYS A 235 -1.66 23.88 -3.18
C CYS A 235 -2.31 23.28 -4.44
N LEU A 236 -3.57 23.61 -4.74
CA LEU A 236 -4.28 23.06 -5.88
C LEU A 236 -3.85 23.70 -7.20
N HIS A 237 -3.64 22.85 -8.19
CA HIS A 237 -3.40 23.26 -9.56
C HIS A 237 -4.32 22.48 -10.50
N TRP A 238 -5.16 23.20 -11.22
CA TRP A 238 -6.12 22.63 -12.17
C TRP A 238 -5.56 22.74 -13.58
N VAL A 239 -5.25 21.58 -14.19
CA VAL A 239 -4.73 21.52 -15.57
C VAL A 239 -5.84 21.72 -16.61
N ALA A 240 -7.08 21.44 -16.23
CA ALA A 240 -8.31 21.67 -17.00
C ALA A 240 -9.32 22.43 -16.14
N SER A 241 -10.51 22.75 -16.68
CA SER A 241 -11.59 23.33 -15.87
C SER A 241 -11.91 22.42 -14.68
N SER A 242 -11.97 23.01 -13.47
CA SER A 242 -12.29 22.25 -12.24
C SER A 242 -13.62 21.51 -12.36
N ASP A 243 -14.60 22.15 -13.00
CA ASP A 243 -15.95 21.60 -13.15
C ASP A 243 -15.97 20.40 -14.10
N GLU A 244 -15.15 20.44 -15.15
CA GLU A 244 -15.03 19.33 -16.11
C GLU A 244 -14.30 18.13 -15.50
N LEU A 245 -13.21 18.38 -14.79
CA LEU A 245 -12.39 17.33 -14.19
C LEU A 245 -13.11 16.65 -13.02
N VAL A 246 -13.63 17.43 -12.08
CA VAL A 246 -14.39 16.91 -10.94
C VAL A 246 -15.71 16.29 -11.43
N GLY A 247 -16.36 16.89 -12.42
CA GLY A 247 -17.57 16.35 -13.03
C GLY A 247 -17.36 14.95 -13.61
N GLN A 248 -16.26 14.73 -14.34
CA GLN A 248 -15.91 13.41 -14.86
C GLN A 248 -15.64 12.41 -13.73
N TRP A 249 -14.84 12.77 -12.73
CA TRP A 249 -14.54 11.88 -11.62
C TRP A 249 -15.79 11.49 -10.83
N CYS A 250 -16.70 12.45 -10.60
CA CYS A 250 -18.01 12.20 -9.99
C CYS A 250 -18.86 11.25 -10.84
N PHE A 251 -18.87 11.43 -12.16
CA PHE A 251 -19.57 10.53 -13.07
C PHE A 251 -19.03 9.10 -12.96
N GLU A 252 -17.71 8.90 -13.08
CA GLU A 252 -17.06 7.59 -12.99
C GLU A 252 -17.38 6.88 -11.66
N VAL A 253 -17.26 7.60 -10.54
CA VAL A 253 -17.56 7.07 -9.21
C VAL A 253 -19.04 6.70 -9.07
N THR A 254 -19.95 7.55 -9.56
CA THR A 254 -21.40 7.31 -9.45
C THR A 254 -21.81 6.11 -10.30
N THR A 255 -21.27 5.99 -11.51
CA THR A 255 -21.50 4.83 -12.40
C THR A 255 -20.99 3.54 -11.76
N PHE A 256 -19.80 3.55 -11.16
CA PHE A 256 -19.28 2.38 -10.45
C PHE A 256 -20.11 2.03 -9.21
N ALA A 257 -20.47 3.04 -8.40
CA ALA A 257 -21.25 2.87 -7.18
C ALA A 257 -22.66 2.33 -7.46
N ALA A 258 -23.26 2.67 -8.60
CA ALA A 258 -24.56 2.10 -9.01
C ALA A 258 -24.54 0.57 -9.16
N SER A 259 -23.37 0.00 -9.50
CA SER A 259 -23.18 -1.45 -9.61
C SER A 259 -22.57 -2.10 -8.36
N ASN A 260 -21.84 -1.34 -7.53
CA ASN A 260 -21.03 -1.86 -6.41
C ASN A 260 -21.05 -0.92 -5.18
N THR A 261 -22.23 -0.62 -4.61
CA THR A 261 -22.41 0.40 -3.57
C THR A 261 -21.56 0.19 -2.31
N SER A 262 -21.48 -1.05 -1.79
CA SER A 262 -20.69 -1.38 -0.59
C SER A 262 -19.20 -1.15 -0.81
N ASP A 263 -18.72 -1.48 -2.00
CA ASP A 263 -17.30 -1.47 -2.33
C ASP A 263 -16.85 -0.03 -2.58
N ALA A 264 -17.68 0.78 -3.26
CA ALA A 264 -17.40 2.18 -3.51
C ALA A 264 -17.18 2.98 -2.21
N ARG A 265 -18.03 2.78 -1.19
CA ARG A 265 -17.89 3.44 0.12
C ARG A 265 -16.61 2.99 0.82
N THR A 266 -16.33 1.69 0.81
CA THR A 266 -15.15 1.11 1.44
C THR A 266 -13.87 1.64 0.78
N LEU A 267 -13.81 1.66 -0.56
CA LEU A 267 -12.66 2.13 -1.32
C LEU A 267 -12.32 3.59 -1.06
N LEU A 268 -13.31 4.47 -0.92
CA LEU A 268 -13.08 5.88 -0.55
C LEU A 268 -12.65 6.04 0.91
N SER A 269 -13.25 5.27 1.83
CA SER A 269 -12.88 5.35 3.26
C SER A 269 -11.47 4.80 3.56
N MET A 270 -11.00 3.82 2.76
CA MET A 270 -9.70 3.17 2.93
C MET A 270 -8.51 4.03 2.45
N GLN A 271 -8.78 5.23 1.92
CA GLN A 271 -7.74 6.15 1.43
C GLN A 271 -7.06 6.95 2.55
N CYS A 272 -7.67 7.04 3.73
CA CYS A 272 -7.07 7.65 4.92
C CYS A 272 -6.14 6.65 5.61
N LYS A 273 -4.92 6.48 5.07
CA LYS A 273 -3.97 5.49 5.59
C LYS A 273 -3.12 6.08 6.70
N THR A 274 -3.32 5.62 7.93
CA THR A 274 -2.24 5.55 8.91
C THR A 274 -1.35 4.37 8.52
N TRP A 275 -0.11 4.64 8.13
CA TRP A 275 0.84 3.57 7.88
C TRP A 275 1.26 2.93 9.20
N ALA A 276 1.14 1.61 9.24
CA ALA A 276 1.67 0.79 10.30
C ALA A 276 2.77 -0.09 9.71
N GLU A 277 3.67 -0.54 10.57
CA GLU A 277 4.60 -1.60 10.20
C GLU A 277 3.79 -2.84 9.75
N PRO A 278 4.20 -3.54 8.68
CA PRO A 278 3.57 -4.80 8.32
C PRO A 278 3.63 -5.77 9.49
N HIS A 279 2.49 -6.35 9.83
CA HIS A 279 2.43 -7.35 10.89
C HIS A 279 1.95 -8.69 10.35
N LEU A 280 2.48 -9.77 10.94
CA LEU A 280 1.95 -11.09 10.70
C LEU A 280 0.55 -11.21 11.32
N LEU A 281 -0.22 -12.18 10.82
CA LEU A 281 -1.57 -12.50 11.27
C LEU A 281 -1.61 -12.58 12.80
N GLN A 282 -2.54 -11.89 13.45
CA GLN A 282 -2.69 -12.00 14.90
C GLN A 282 -3.23 -13.39 15.24
N LEU A 283 -2.42 -14.16 15.96
CA LEU A 283 -2.72 -15.53 16.33
C LEU A 283 -3.37 -15.59 17.73
N PRO A 284 -4.35 -16.48 17.97
CA PRO A 284 -4.93 -16.66 19.29
C PRO A 284 -3.91 -17.24 20.27
N GLU A 285 -4.06 -16.91 21.56
CA GLU A 285 -3.17 -17.40 22.62
C GLU A 285 -3.14 -18.92 22.73
N SER A 286 -4.28 -19.59 22.55
CA SER A 286 -4.38 -21.05 22.63
C SER A 286 -4.29 -21.69 21.25
N TYR A 287 -3.37 -22.63 21.08
CA TYR A 287 -3.24 -23.39 19.83
C TYR A 287 -4.49 -24.20 19.48
N ASN A 288 -5.23 -24.66 20.51
CA ASN A 288 -6.45 -25.43 20.33
C ASN A 288 -7.50 -24.67 19.50
N THR A 289 -7.54 -23.34 19.61
CA THR A 289 -8.43 -22.50 18.80
C THR A 289 -8.11 -22.62 17.31
N ILE A 290 -6.82 -22.58 16.93
CA ILE A 290 -6.39 -22.79 15.54
C ILE A 290 -6.70 -24.21 15.09
N PHE A 291 -6.30 -25.20 15.89
CA PHE A 291 -6.44 -26.61 15.53
C PHE A 291 -7.91 -26.98 15.29
N GLN A 292 -8.81 -26.63 16.22
CA GLN A 292 -10.24 -26.91 16.09
C GLN A 292 -10.88 -26.22 14.89
N TYR A 293 -10.46 -24.97 14.61
CA TYR A 293 -11.02 -24.20 13.49
C TYR A 293 -10.56 -24.73 12.13
N TYR A 294 -9.29 -25.11 11.96
CA TYR A 294 -8.70 -25.41 10.65
C TYR A 294 -8.54 -26.90 10.34
N HIS A 295 -8.40 -27.79 11.32
CA HIS A 295 -8.03 -29.20 11.09
C HIS A 295 -9.02 -29.97 10.19
N ARG A 296 -10.30 -29.59 10.17
CA ARG A 296 -11.33 -30.22 9.33
C ARG A 296 -11.90 -29.29 8.25
N ARG A 297 -11.33 -28.11 8.04
CA ARG A 297 -11.83 -27.19 7.01
C ARG A 297 -11.45 -27.67 5.61
N PRO A 298 -12.38 -27.61 4.65
CA PRO A 298 -12.07 -27.88 3.26
C PRO A 298 -11.22 -26.74 2.68
N CYS A 299 -10.26 -27.09 1.83
CA CYS A 299 -9.50 -26.11 1.04
C CYS A 299 -10.43 -25.33 0.11
N HIS A 300 -10.22 -24.01 -0.02
CA HIS A 300 -11.01 -23.18 -0.92
C HIS A 300 -10.85 -23.54 -2.40
N ALA A 301 -9.68 -24.06 -2.81
CA ALA A 301 -9.40 -24.39 -4.20
C ALA A 301 -9.92 -25.77 -4.62
N CYS A 302 -9.78 -26.80 -3.78
CA CYS A 302 -10.17 -28.17 -4.14
C CYS A 302 -11.37 -28.73 -3.37
N SER A 303 -11.91 -27.99 -2.41
CA SER A 303 -13.03 -28.38 -1.54
C SER A 303 -12.82 -29.67 -0.73
N LYS A 304 -11.59 -30.20 -0.69
CA LYS A 304 -11.20 -31.37 0.11
C LYS A 304 -10.48 -30.91 1.37
N VAL A 305 -10.58 -31.71 2.44
CA VAL A 305 -9.78 -31.47 3.66
C VAL A 305 -8.31 -31.78 3.34
N PRO A 306 -7.39 -30.80 3.46
CA PRO A 306 -5.97 -31.04 3.17
C PRO A 306 -5.36 -32.05 4.15
N LYS A 307 -4.44 -32.89 3.66
CA LYS A 307 -3.60 -33.73 4.53
C LYS A 307 -2.62 -32.89 5.34
N ASP A 308 -2.01 -31.91 4.67
CA ASP A 308 -1.08 -30.95 5.23
C ASP A 308 -1.68 -29.54 5.11
N PRO A 309 -2.62 -29.18 6.00
CA PRO A 309 -3.22 -27.85 6.05
C PRO A 309 -2.20 -26.82 6.54
N ALA A 310 -2.00 -25.77 5.74
CA ALA A 310 -1.07 -24.68 6.02
C ALA A 310 -1.81 -23.33 6.03
N LEU A 311 -1.56 -22.53 7.07
CA LEU A 311 -2.09 -21.18 7.22
C LEU A 311 -1.00 -20.16 6.91
N CYS A 312 -1.19 -19.31 5.90
CA CYS A 312 -0.27 -18.23 5.59
C CYS A 312 -0.32 -17.15 6.67
N LEU A 313 0.79 -16.90 7.35
CA LEU A 313 0.87 -15.89 8.40
C LEU A 313 0.94 -14.46 7.86
N VAL A 314 1.13 -14.27 6.54
CA VAL A 314 1.15 -12.93 5.93
C VAL A 314 -0.26 -12.43 5.60
N CYS A 315 -1.12 -13.29 5.04
CA CYS A 315 -2.46 -12.88 4.59
C CYS A 315 -3.63 -13.67 5.20
N GLY A 316 -3.36 -14.70 6.00
CA GLY A 316 -4.39 -15.57 6.56
C GLY A 316 -4.98 -16.62 5.61
N ALA A 317 -4.45 -16.77 4.39
CA ALA A 317 -4.94 -17.77 3.44
C ALA A 317 -4.69 -19.21 3.92
N PHE A 318 -5.68 -20.08 3.74
CA PHE A 318 -5.62 -21.50 4.06
C PHE A 318 -5.35 -22.34 2.80
N VAL A 319 -4.19 -22.98 2.73
CA VAL A 319 -3.67 -23.65 1.52
C VAL A 319 -3.25 -25.09 1.77
N CYS A 320 -3.20 -25.89 0.71
CA CYS A 320 -2.62 -27.24 0.73
C CYS A 320 -1.09 -27.15 0.56
N LEU A 321 -0.32 -27.62 1.55
CA LEU A 321 1.14 -27.57 1.46
C LEU A 321 1.70 -28.54 0.40
N LYS A 322 1.45 -29.85 0.56
CA LYS A 322 1.99 -30.93 -0.29
C LYS A 322 0.91 -31.68 -1.07
N GLY A 323 -0.29 -31.12 -1.15
CA GLY A 323 -1.43 -31.78 -1.77
C GLY A 323 -1.31 -31.83 -3.30
N ALA A 324 -1.37 -33.02 -3.89
CA ALA A 324 -1.50 -33.17 -5.35
C ALA A 324 -2.82 -32.57 -5.89
N CYS A 325 -3.83 -32.40 -5.02
CA CYS A 325 -5.16 -31.88 -5.37
C CYS A 325 -5.16 -30.45 -5.91
N CYS A 326 -4.24 -29.60 -5.45
CA CYS A 326 -4.12 -28.19 -5.86
C CYS A 326 -2.84 -27.94 -6.67
N LYS A 327 -2.17 -28.99 -7.15
CA LYS A 327 -0.92 -28.85 -7.89
C LYS A 327 -1.22 -28.33 -9.31
N GLN A 328 -0.66 -27.17 -9.66
CA GLN A 328 -0.80 -26.57 -10.99
C GLN A 328 0.55 -26.47 -11.67
N GLN A 329 0.67 -26.93 -12.92
CA GLN A 329 1.91 -26.88 -13.71
C GLN A 329 3.14 -27.42 -12.94
N ASN A 330 2.94 -28.50 -12.19
CA ASN A 330 3.95 -29.12 -11.34
C ASN A 330 4.44 -28.25 -10.15
N CYS A 331 3.73 -27.19 -9.80
CA CYS A 331 3.94 -26.34 -8.64
C CYS A 331 2.84 -26.57 -7.59
N TYR A 332 3.20 -26.70 -6.31
CA TYR A 332 2.22 -26.80 -5.23
C TYR A 332 1.57 -25.45 -4.92
N GLU A 333 0.34 -25.50 -4.41
CA GLU A 333 -0.46 -24.30 -4.07
C GLU A 333 0.29 -23.34 -3.14
N CYS A 334 1.00 -23.85 -2.12
CA CYS A 334 1.77 -23.01 -1.21
C CYS A 334 2.92 -22.26 -1.90
N VAL A 335 3.63 -22.89 -2.84
CA VAL A 335 4.72 -22.26 -3.62
C VAL A 335 4.15 -21.24 -4.61
N GLN A 336 3.01 -21.54 -5.23
CA GLN A 336 2.29 -20.56 -6.05
C GLN A 336 1.81 -19.38 -5.20
N HIS A 337 1.33 -19.64 -3.98
CA HIS A 337 0.89 -18.62 -3.06
C HIS A 337 2.03 -17.71 -2.60
N THR A 338 3.24 -18.23 -2.36
CA THR A 338 4.39 -17.37 -1.99
C THR A 338 4.70 -16.35 -3.09
N GLN A 339 4.60 -16.76 -4.35
CA GLN A 339 4.83 -15.88 -5.50
C GLN A 339 3.82 -14.73 -5.57
N LEU A 340 2.58 -14.98 -5.14
CA LEU A 340 1.48 -14.00 -5.18
C LEU A 340 1.40 -13.12 -3.92
N CYS A 341 1.60 -13.69 -2.74
CA CYS A 341 1.31 -13.05 -1.45
C CYS A 341 2.53 -12.38 -0.79
N GLY A 342 3.74 -12.95 -0.93
CA GLY A 342 4.91 -12.50 -0.17
C GLY A 342 6.15 -12.35 -1.04
N ALA A 343 5.93 -11.98 -2.30
CA ALA A 343 6.99 -11.75 -3.28
C ALA A 343 8.02 -12.90 -3.38
N GLY A 344 7.54 -14.15 -3.32
CA GLY A 344 8.36 -15.35 -3.38
C GLY A 344 8.87 -15.85 -2.02
N THR A 345 8.56 -15.14 -0.93
CA THR A 345 8.73 -15.61 0.45
C THR A 345 7.35 -15.88 1.07
N GLY A 346 7.16 -17.02 1.70
CA GLY A 346 5.92 -17.36 2.40
C GLY A 346 6.22 -17.97 3.76
N ILE A 347 5.45 -17.56 4.75
CA ILE A 347 5.55 -18.02 6.13
C ILE A 347 4.25 -18.74 6.44
N PHE A 348 4.32 -20.03 6.73
CA PHE A 348 3.13 -20.85 6.94
C PHE A 348 3.18 -21.58 8.27
N LEU A 349 2.07 -21.56 9.00
CA LEU A 349 1.85 -22.40 10.16
C LEU A 349 1.19 -23.73 9.72
N LEU A 350 1.86 -24.84 9.99
CA LEU A 350 1.34 -26.18 9.72
C LEU A 350 0.38 -26.60 10.84
N VAL A 351 -0.91 -26.65 10.55
CA VAL A 351 -1.96 -26.84 11.56
C VAL A 351 -1.90 -28.23 12.21
N ASN A 352 -1.43 -29.26 11.50
CA ASN A 352 -1.30 -30.60 12.07
C ASN A 352 0.02 -30.81 12.83
N ALA A 353 0.99 -29.92 12.67
CA ALA A 353 2.32 -30.09 13.27
C ALA A 353 2.70 -29.02 14.30
N SER A 354 1.96 -27.92 14.38
CA SER A 354 2.33 -26.73 15.17
C SER A 354 3.73 -26.19 14.82
N VAL A 355 4.17 -26.39 13.57
CA VAL A 355 5.49 -25.93 13.10
C VAL A 355 5.30 -24.87 12.02
N VAL A 356 6.13 -23.82 12.09
CA VAL A 356 6.25 -22.82 11.04
C VAL A 356 7.25 -23.28 9.99
N ILE A 357 6.82 -23.27 8.74
CA ILE A 357 7.66 -23.48 7.56
C ILE A 357 7.80 -22.16 6.80
N ILE A 358 9.02 -21.86 6.38
CA ILE A 358 9.35 -20.71 5.55
C ILE A 358 9.74 -21.24 4.18
N ILE A 359 9.09 -20.74 3.14
CA ILE A 359 9.36 -21.07 1.75
C ILE A 359 9.89 -19.82 1.09
N ARG A 360 11.06 -19.89 0.45
CA ARG A 360 11.68 -18.78 -0.27
C ARG A 360 12.22 -19.29 -1.60
N GLY A 361 11.65 -18.81 -2.70
CA GLY A 361 12.07 -19.23 -4.04
C GLY A 361 11.98 -20.75 -4.22
N PRO A 362 13.08 -21.48 -4.52
CA PRO A 362 13.11 -22.93 -4.65
C PRO A 362 13.46 -23.68 -3.35
N GLU A 363 13.65 -22.96 -2.24
CA GLU A 363 14.12 -23.50 -0.96
C GLU A 363 13.07 -23.33 0.15
N PHE A 364 13.14 -24.20 1.15
CA PHE A 364 12.34 -24.08 2.37
C PHE A 364 13.18 -24.37 3.61
N CYS A 365 12.76 -23.84 4.74
CA CYS A 365 13.28 -24.23 6.04
C CYS A 365 12.16 -24.38 7.08
N LEU A 366 12.35 -25.30 8.03
CA LEU A 366 11.49 -25.39 9.20
C LEU A 366 12.04 -24.44 10.26
N TRP A 367 11.26 -23.41 10.60
CA TRP A 367 11.66 -22.40 11.57
C TRP A 367 11.50 -22.89 13.02
N GLY A 368 10.51 -23.74 13.27
CA GLY A 368 10.15 -24.25 14.61
C GLY A 368 8.73 -23.88 14.99
N SER A 369 8.36 -24.06 16.26
CA SER A 369 7.01 -23.71 16.74
C SER A 369 6.97 -22.32 17.37
N VAL A 370 5.93 -21.55 17.09
CA VAL A 370 5.60 -20.32 17.84
C VAL A 370 4.71 -20.61 19.05
N TYR A 371 4.27 -21.86 19.21
CA TYR A 371 3.42 -22.34 20.29
C TYR A 371 4.20 -23.30 21.19
N LEU A 372 4.25 -23.01 22.49
CA LEU A 372 5.02 -23.77 23.47
C LEU A 372 4.10 -24.33 24.54
N ASP A 373 4.47 -25.46 25.13
CA ASP A 373 3.79 -25.96 26.32
C ASP A 373 4.13 -25.10 27.56
N ALA A 374 3.52 -25.42 28.70
CA ALA A 374 3.76 -24.72 29.96
C ALA A 374 5.23 -24.73 30.45
N HIS A 375 6.08 -25.59 29.89
CA HIS A 375 7.50 -25.71 30.22
C HIS A 375 8.40 -25.05 29.17
N GLY A 376 7.83 -24.41 28.14
CA GLY A 376 8.58 -23.79 27.06
C GLY A 376 9.04 -24.76 25.97
N GLU A 377 8.50 -25.97 25.92
CA GLU A 377 8.89 -26.99 24.94
C GLU A 377 8.00 -26.98 23.70
N GLU A 378 8.57 -27.31 22.54
CA GLU A 378 7.82 -27.55 21.31
C GLU A 378 7.14 -28.93 21.35
N ASP A 379 5.94 -29.05 20.79
CA ASP A 379 5.28 -30.35 20.52
C ASP A 379 5.05 -30.53 19.02
N ARG A 380 6.14 -30.91 18.33
CA ARG A 380 6.13 -31.14 16.87
C ARG A 380 5.23 -32.32 16.54
N ASP A 381 4.46 -32.18 15.47
CA ASP A 381 3.45 -33.17 15.03
C ASP A 381 2.37 -33.46 16.09
N LEU A 382 2.26 -32.62 17.13
CA LEU A 382 1.28 -32.75 18.23
C LEU A 382 1.28 -34.14 18.89
N ARG A 383 2.44 -34.81 18.94
CA ARG A 383 2.53 -36.20 19.41
C ARG A 383 2.29 -36.34 20.91
N ARG A 384 2.63 -35.31 21.69
CA ARG A 384 2.47 -35.34 23.17
C ARG A 384 1.06 -34.96 23.58
N GLY A 385 0.33 -34.22 22.74
CA GLY A 385 -1.05 -33.79 23.00
C GLY A 385 -1.19 -32.80 24.15
N LYS A 386 -0.11 -32.08 24.48
CA LYS A 386 -0.12 -31.08 25.55
C LYS A 386 -0.78 -29.78 25.06
N PRO A 387 -1.42 -29.00 25.95
CA PRO A 387 -1.88 -27.67 25.59
C PRO A 387 -0.68 -26.78 25.24
N LEU A 388 -0.76 -26.09 24.11
CA LEU A 388 0.27 -25.17 23.63
C LEU A 388 -0.28 -23.74 23.60
N PHE A 389 0.59 -22.80 23.95
CA PHE A 389 0.30 -21.37 24.08
C PHE A 389 1.26 -20.53 23.23
N LEU A 390 0.76 -19.44 22.66
CA LEU A 390 1.53 -18.55 21.81
C LEU A 390 2.65 -17.90 22.62
N CYS A 391 3.89 -18.10 22.20
CA CYS A 391 5.04 -17.39 22.76
C CYS A 391 5.22 -16.07 22.01
N ALA A 392 4.77 -14.96 22.61
CA ALA A 392 4.86 -13.63 22.02
C ALA A 392 6.29 -13.25 21.61
N GLU A 393 7.29 -13.65 22.39
CA GLU A 393 8.70 -13.38 22.10
C GLU A 393 9.17 -14.10 20.82
N ARG A 394 8.86 -15.39 20.68
CA ARG A 394 9.18 -16.14 19.45
C ARG A 394 8.44 -15.57 18.25
N TYR A 395 7.19 -15.14 18.43
CA TYR A 395 6.41 -14.55 17.36
C TYR A 395 7.01 -13.22 16.87
N ARG A 396 7.44 -12.35 17.80
CA ARG A 396 8.14 -11.10 17.47
C ARG A 396 9.44 -11.35 16.72
N VAL A 397 10.22 -12.35 17.11
CA VAL A 397 11.46 -12.71 16.40
C VAL A 397 11.14 -13.18 14.96
N LEU A 398 10.11 -14.01 14.78
CA LEU A 398 9.67 -14.46 13.46
C LEU A 398 9.24 -13.28 12.56
N GLU A 399 8.47 -12.35 13.13
CA GLU A 399 7.98 -11.14 12.46
C GLU A 399 9.13 -10.18 12.12
N GLN A 400 10.06 -9.93 13.03
CA GLN A 400 11.25 -9.13 12.73
C GLN A 400 12.07 -9.73 11.60
N GLN A 401 12.33 -11.04 11.62
CA GLN A 401 13.08 -11.71 10.55
C GLN A 401 12.38 -11.62 9.19
N TRP A 402 11.04 -11.60 9.19
CA TRP A 402 10.24 -11.35 7.98
C TRP A 402 10.50 -9.93 7.45
N LEU A 403 10.37 -8.93 8.33
CA LEU A 403 10.48 -7.51 8.00
C LEU A 403 11.85 -7.14 7.44
N ILE A 404 12.93 -7.71 7.98
CA ILE A 404 14.30 -7.45 7.52
C ILE A 404 14.80 -8.47 6.48
N HIS A 405 13.94 -9.39 6.03
CA HIS A 405 14.28 -10.45 5.07
C HIS A 405 15.53 -11.28 5.43
N SER A 406 15.80 -11.47 6.73
CA SER A 406 17.08 -12.03 7.22
C SER A 406 17.06 -13.54 7.50
N TYR A 407 16.10 -14.27 6.96
CA TYR A 407 15.96 -15.71 7.23
C TYR A 407 17.21 -16.52 6.87
N ASP A 408 17.93 -16.10 5.84
CA ASP A 408 19.14 -16.77 5.33
C ASP A 408 20.30 -16.70 6.34
N HIS A 409 20.31 -15.69 7.22
CA HIS A 409 21.36 -15.50 8.21
C HIS A 409 21.09 -16.26 9.52
N VAL A 410 19.81 -16.50 9.85
CA VAL A 410 19.41 -17.09 11.13
C VAL A 410 19.13 -18.60 11.01
N ASN A 411 18.50 -19.03 9.92
CA ASN A 411 18.19 -20.43 9.69
C ASN A 411 19.23 -21.06 8.75
N LYS A 412 20.06 -21.96 9.29
CA LYS A 412 21.17 -22.60 8.54
C LYS A 412 20.76 -23.87 7.78
N ARG A 413 19.51 -24.33 7.90
CA ARG A 413 19.04 -25.59 7.33
C ARG A 413 17.94 -25.33 6.28
N TRP A 414 18.37 -24.84 5.13
CA TRP A 414 17.54 -24.76 3.94
C TRP A 414 17.61 -26.07 3.17
N GLY A 415 16.45 -26.57 2.76
CA GLY A 415 16.31 -27.73 1.88
C GLY A 415 15.72 -27.29 0.54
N PRO A 416 16.18 -27.84 -0.59
CA PRO A 416 15.53 -27.59 -1.88
C PRO A 416 14.16 -28.28 -1.88
N HIS A 417 13.12 -27.59 -2.34
CA HIS A 417 11.85 -28.25 -2.61
C HIS A 417 11.69 -28.63 -4.09
N TYR A 418 12.40 -28.09 -5.08
CA TYR A 418 12.18 -28.44 -6.52
C TYR A 418 10.69 -28.50 -6.94
N ASN A 419 9.85 -27.58 -6.44
CA ASN A 419 8.38 -27.60 -6.57
C ASN A 419 7.67 -28.85 -5.98
N GLY A 420 8.39 -29.58 -5.14
CA GLY A 420 8.14 -30.84 -4.45
C GLY A 420 8.55 -30.76 -2.98
N LEU A 421 7.76 -30.11 -2.12
CA LEU A 421 8.02 -29.98 -0.68
C LEU A 421 8.15 -31.29 0.09
#